data_AF-A0A1S3XUB7-F1
#
_entry.id   AF-A0A1S3XUB7-F1
#
_cell.length_a   1.000
_cell.length_b   1.000
_cell.length_c   1.000
_cell.angle_alpha   90.00
_cell.angle_beta   90.00
_cell.angle_gamma   90.00
#
_symmetry.space_group_name_H-M   'P 1'
#
loop_
_entity.id
_entity.type
_entity.pdbx_description
1 polymer ?
#
loop_
_entity_poly.entity_id
_entity_poly.type
_entity_poly.pdbx_seq_one_letter_code
_entity_poly.pdbx_strand_id
1 'polypeptide(L)'
;MDKAKKKKKNPTPEVQFRLNLDNCSKTKDLSTAISLYESALSTIRFSNNHFNSFLYICSNAVSDPSTKKPAIEFGFRIFDHMVSSNVTPNEATVTAVARLAAATDDGDKAFELAKGMGNCGKLRTYGPTLFCYCKMGEADKAYQVEDHMRSIGLQLEEAELVGLLKVSVEKEREEKVYQYLHKLRMSVRSVSESAAEIIHSWFGGEVAAKVGLSDWDMGQVKEAILQNGGGWHGRGWLGKGKWTVQRSRIAPDGRCLTCREQLVCVDIDKAETERFAEAVASLAMEREVHSNFKEFQDWLEQHSEYDAVVDAANVGLYQQNFAEGGFSIAQLVTVVKELHSRSNKWPLVVLHKKRLRALLQNACYRELLEEWINEKVLYGTPFGSNDDWYWLYAAVKRKCLLLTNDEMRDHIFELLGSSFFAIWKERHQVKYTFVKGEPKLLMPPTYSVVIQESENGSWHVPLSGEIAEESSRIWLCITRQASCESNTKQHASVEASEVSELVCSDQIEDSCHSDSFASQNGLIRCSGLAGKRKERSPSHSSLQS
;
A
#
# COMPACT_ATOMS: atom_id res chain seq x y z
N MET A 1 -17.02 -33.63 60.67
CA MET A 1 -17.63 -32.63 59.78
C MET A 1 -17.08 -32.84 58.38
N ASP A 2 -17.83 -33.55 57.53
CA ASP A 2 -17.40 -33.86 56.18
C ASP A 2 -17.50 -32.65 55.24
N LYS A 3 -16.45 -32.44 54.43
CA LYS A 3 -16.48 -31.46 53.34
C LYS A 3 -17.37 -32.00 52.22
N ALA A 4 -18.60 -31.49 52.14
CA ALA A 4 -19.53 -31.81 51.07
C ALA A 4 -18.91 -31.55 49.69
N LYS A 5 -18.66 -32.64 48.93
CA LYS A 5 -18.22 -32.55 47.52
C LYS A 5 -19.32 -31.85 46.72
N LYS A 6 -19.05 -30.65 46.20
CA LYS A 6 -19.91 -29.97 45.22
C LYS A 6 -20.07 -30.88 44.00
N LYS A 7 -21.24 -31.52 43.84
CA LYS A 7 -21.60 -32.22 42.59
C LYS A 7 -21.53 -31.21 41.45
N LYS A 8 -20.70 -31.46 40.42
CA LYS A 8 -20.85 -30.78 39.13
C LYS A 8 -22.27 -31.08 38.65
N LYS A 9 -23.11 -30.05 38.47
CA LYS A 9 -24.40 -30.22 37.80
C LYS A 9 -24.11 -30.74 36.39
N ASN A 10 -24.80 -31.79 35.96
CA ASN A 10 -24.79 -32.17 34.55
C ASN A 10 -25.31 -30.97 33.74
N PRO A 11 -24.70 -30.64 32.59
CA PRO A 11 -25.22 -29.60 31.71
C PRO A 11 -26.64 -29.95 31.26
N THR A 12 -27.47 -28.93 31.02
CA THR A 12 -28.80 -29.15 30.42
C THR A 12 -28.63 -29.63 28.96
N PRO A 13 -29.64 -30.27 28.36
CA PRO A 13 -29.55 -30.75 26.97
C PRO A 13 -29.14 -29.66 25.97
N GLU A 14 -29.59 -28.43 26.16
CA GLU A 14 -29.25 -27.28 25.31
C GLU A 14 -27.79 -26.83 25.50
N VAL A 15 -27.28 -26.89 26.74
CA VAL A 15 -25.86 -26.59 27.04
C VAL A 15 -24.96 -27.68 26.47
N GLN A 16 -25.36 -28.94 26.58
CA GLN A 16 -24.62 -30.07 26.01
C GLN A 16 -24.64 -30.05 24.47
N PHE A 17 -25.79 -29.76 23.86
CA PHE A 17 -25.92 -29.55 22.42
C PHE A 17 -25.00 -28.42 21.94
N ARG A 18 -25.00 -27.25 22.61
CA ARG A 18 -24.13 -26.13 22.24
C ARG A 18 -22.65 -26.52 22.34
N LEU A 19 -22.23 -27.17 23.43
CA LEU A 19 -20.85 -27.63 23.60
C LEU A 19 -20.43 -28.64 22.51
N ASN A 20 -21.32 -29.55 22.12
CA ASN A 20 -21.08 -30.50 21.04
C ASN A 20 -20.98 -29.80 19.67
N LEU A 21 -21.86 -28.83 19.39
CA LEU A 21 -21.86 -28.05 18.15
C LEU A 21 -20.61 -27.16 18.04
N ASP A 22 -20.22 -26.49 19.13
CA ASP A 22 -18.98 -25.73 19.23
C ASP A 22 -17.75 -26.62 19.01
N ASN A 23 -17.79 -27.87 19.49
CA ASN A 23 -16.73 -28.85 19.24
C ASN A 23 -16.69 -29.26 17.75
N CYS A 24 -17.82 -29.60 17.14
CA CYS A 24 -17.91 -29.94 15.71
C CYS A 24 -17.42 -28.78 14.81
N SER A 25 -17.71 -27.53 15.20
CA SER A 25 -17.23 -26.33 14.50
C SER A 25 -15.70 -26.19 14.57
N LYS A 26 -15.09 -26.51 15.71
CA LYS A 26 -13.63 -26.50 15.91
C LYS A 26 -12.93 -27.66 15.19
N THR A 27 -13.50 -28.87 15.24
CA THR A 27 -12.93 -30.07 14.59
C THR A 27 -13.27 -30.16 13.10
N LYS A 28 -14.16 -29.30 12.60
CA LYS A 28 -14.73 -29.33 11.23
C LYS A 28 -15.42 -30.66 10.88
N ASP A 29 -15.94 -31.35 11.90
CA ASP A 29 -16.58 -32.66 11.75
C ASP A 29 -18.02 -32.51 11.25
N LEU A 30 -18.19 -32.65 9.94
CA LEU A 30 -19.49 -32.62 9.27
C LEU A 30 -20.39 -33.82 9.67
N SER A 31 -19.82 -35.01 9.84
CA SER A 31 -20.60 -36.24 10.09
C SER A 31 -21.26 -36.20 11.47
N THR A 32 -20.49 -35.79 12.49
CA THR A 32 -21.03 -35.57 13.84
C THR A 32 -21.98 -34.39 13.87
N ALA A 33 -21.74 -33.32 13.09
CA ALA A 33 -22.66 -32.19 12.99
C ALA A 33 -24.02 -32.57 12.38
N ILE A 34 -24.06 -33.35 11.30
CA ILE A 34 -25.29 -33.89 10.72
C ILE A 34 -26.04 -34.75 11.75
N SER A 35 -25.33 -35.69 12.38
CA SER A 35 -25.91 -36.58 13.40
C SER A 35 -26.49 -35.80 14.59
N LEU A 36 -25.78 -34.77 15.06
CA LEU A 36 -26.21 -33.88 16.13
C LEU A 36 -27.48 -33.10 15.74
N TYR A 37 -27.55 -32.60 14.51
CA TYR A 37 -28.73 -31.91 13.99
C TYR A 37 -29.97 -32.82 13.94
N GLU A 38 -29.86 -34.02 13.36
CA GLU A 38 -30.99 -34.97 13.30
C GLU A 38 -31.51 -35.32 14.71
N SER A 39 -30.60 -35.52 15.67
CA SER A 39 -30.97 -35.80 17.07
C SER A 39 -31.66 -34.62 17.78
N ALA A 40 -31.41 -33.39 17.31
CA ALA A 40 -31.88 -32.16 17.94
C ALA A 40 -33.19 -31.62 17.33
N LEU A 41 -33.56 -32.04 16.10
CA LEU A 41 -34.73 -31.57 15.36
C LEU A 41 -36.04 -31.57 16.16
N SER A 42 -36.28 -32.60 16.97
CA SER A 42 -37.51 -32.77 17.76
C SER A 42 -37.41 -32.23 19.20
N THR A 43 -36.21 -31.84 19.65
CA THR A 43 -35.93 -31.53 21.06
C THR A 43 -35.46 -30.10 21.29
N ILE A 44 -34.87 -29.43 20.29
CA ILE A 44 -34.25 -28.11 20.43
C ILE A 44 -34.76 -27.17 19.34
N ARG A 45 -35.32 -26.02 19.75
CA ARG A 45 -35.59 -24.92 18.83
C ARG A 45 -34.28 -24.26 18.43
N PHE A 46 -33.89 -24.37 17.16
CA PHE A 46 -32.67 -23.74 16.68
C PHE A 46 -32.77 -22.22 16.67
N SER A 47 -31.65 -21.57 17.03
CA SER A 47 -31.47 -20.12 16.95
C SER A 47 -30.64 -19.76 15.72
N ASN A 48 -30.61 -18.48 15.34
CA ASN A 48 -29.75 -17.98 14.26
C ASN A 48 -28.28 -18.41 14.44
N ASN A 49 -27.77 -18.41 15.69
CA ASN A 49 -26.41 -18.88 16.00
C ASN A 49 -26.23 -20.39 15.74
N HIS A 50 -27.24 -21.23 16.05
CA HIS A 50 -27.16 -22.66 15.81
C HIS A 50 -27.11 -22.96 14.30
N PHE A 51 -27.99 -22.33 13.52
CA PHE A 51 -28.00 -22.45 12.06
C PHE A 51 -26.68 -21.97 11.43
N ASN A 52 -26.13 -20.83 11.87
CA ASN A 52 -24.84 -20.33 11.38
C ASN A 52 -23.68 -21.28 11.68
N SER A 53 -23.63 -21.91 12.86
CA SER A 53 -22.59 -22.91 13.16
C SER A 53 -22.66 -24.12 12.24
N PHE A 54 -23.86 -24.64 11.93
CA PHE A 54 -24.02 -25.72 10.95
C PHE A 54 -23.60 -25.29 9.54
N LEU A 55 -24.06 -24.12 9.07
CA LEU A 55 -23.71 -23.59 7.75
C LEU A 55 -22.21 -23.29 7.62
N TYR A 56 -21.56 -22.83 8.69
CA TYR A 56 -20.11 -22.63 8.74
C TYR A 56 -19.34 -23.96 8.61
N ILE A 57 -19.79 -25.02 9.27
CA ILE A 57 -19.22 -26.37 9.11
C ILE A 57 -19.37 -26.84 7.66
N CYS A 58 -20.57 -26.70 7.07
CA CYS A 58 -20.83 -27.04 5.66
C CYS A 58 -19.91 -26.26 4.71
N SER A 59 -19.83 -24.93 4.86
CA SER A 59 -19.00 -24.06 4.04
C SER A 59 -17.50 -24.35 4.15
N ASN A 60 -17.02 -24.96 5.24
CA ASN A 60 -15.63 -25.42 5.36
C ASN A 60 -15.42 -26.81 4.73
N ALA A 61 -16.39 -27.71 4.89
CA ALA A 61 -16.33 -29.07 4.35
C ALA A 61 -16.34 -29.12 2.81
N VAL A 62 -16.94 -28.11 2.15
CA VAL A 62 -16.90 -27.91 0.69
C VAL A 62 -15.49 -28.05 0.07
N SER A 63 -14.43 -27.66 0.79
CA SER A 63 -13.05 -27.72 0.29
C SER A 63 -12.47 -29.13 0.17
N ASP A 64 -13.07 -30.12 0.84
CA ASP A 64 -12.67 -31.53 0.77
C ASP A 64 -13.61 -32.28 -0.21
N PRO A 65 -13.09 -32.84 -1.32
CA PRO A 65 -13.91 -33.59 -2.30
C PRO A 65 -14.77 -34.71 -1.69
N SER A 66 -14.33 -35.33 -0.60
CA SER A 66 -15.05 -36.44 0.05
C SER A 66 -16.28 -35.98 0.84
N THR A 67 -16.25 -34.77 1.39
CA THR A 67 -17.37 -34.21 2.19
C THR A 67 -18.15 -33.13 1.44
N LYS A 68 -17.65 -32.64 0.29
CA LYS A 68 -18.28 -31.61 -0.55
C LYS A 68 -19.77 -31.87 -0.84
N LYS A 69 -20.13 -33.05 -1.36
CA LYS A 69 -21.53 -33.36 -1.71
C LYS A 69 -22.45 -33.41 -0.48
N PRO A 70 -22.13 -34.18 0.59
CA PRO A 70 -22.90 -34.13 1.84
C PRO A 70 -23.01 -32.71 2.44
N ALA A 71 -21.96 -31.90 2.37
CA ALA A 71 -21.96 -30.54 2.90
C ALA A 71 -22.92 -29.62 2.16
N ILE A 72 -23.01 -29.75 0.83
CA ILE A 72 -23.94 -28.98 -0.02
C ILE A 72 -25.39 -29.38 0.25
N GLU A 73 -25.69 -30.68 0.24
CA GLU A 73 -27.04 -31.21 0.47
C GLU A 73 -27.55 -30.84 1.89
N PHE A 74 -26.70 -31.03 2.90
CA PHE A 74 -27.02 -30.66 4.28
C PHE A 74 -27.13 -29.14 4.45
N GLY A 75 -26.19 -28.37 3.89
CA GLY A 75 -26.16 -26.92 4.02
C GLY A 75 -27.38 -26.22 3.42
N PHE A 76 -27.86 -26.64 2.25
CA PHE A 76 -29.11 -26.11 1.70
C PHE A 76 -30.33 -26.51 2.57
N ARG A 77 -30.42 -27.77 3.02
CA ARG A 77 -31.49 -28.20 3.94
C ARG A 77 -31.51 -27.42 5.26
N ILE A 78 -30.33 -27.05 5.78
CA ILE A 78 -30.19 -26.20 6.97
C ILE A 78 -30.70 -24.77 6.70
N PHE A 79 -30.39 -24.20 5.53
CA PHE A 79 -30.87 -22.87 5.14
C PHE A 79 -32.39 -22.84 4.92
N ASP A 80 -32.93 -23.84 4.23
CA ASP A 80 -34.37 -23.96 3.97
C ASP A 80 -35.15 -24.10 5.30
N HIS A 81 -34.64 -24.89 6.25
CA HIS A 81 -35.22 -25.00 7.59
C HIS A 81 -35.14 -23.69 8.38
N MET A 82 -34.05 -22.94 8.25
CA MET A 82 -33.89 -21.63 8.90
C MET A 82 -34.94 -20.63 8.39
N VAL A 83 -35.14 -20.57 7.06
CA VAL A 83 -36.14 -19.71 6.43
C VAL A 83 -37.56 -20.16 6.81
N SER A 84 -37.87 -21.46 6.75
CA SER A 84 -39.19 -21.99 7.14
C SER A 84 -39.52 -21.79 8.63
N SER A 85 -38.49 -21.63 9.47
CA SER A 85 -38.62 -21.32 10.91
C SER A 85 -38.83 -19.82 11.19
N ASN A 86 -38.97 -18.98 10.16
CA ASN A 86 -39.01 -17.52 10.25
C ASN A 86 -37.79 -16.92 10.97
N VAL A 87 -36.61 -17.54 10.81
CA VAL A 87 -35.35 -17.01 11.35
C VAL A 87 -34.60 -16.27 10.24
N THR A 88 -34.56 -14.94 10.31
CA THR A 88 -33.94 -14.10 9.28
C THR A 88 -32.46 -14.45 9.07
N PRO A 89 -32.02 -14.75 7.83
CA PRO A 89 -30.61 -14.87 7.48
C PRO A 89 -29.83 -13.60 7.81
N ASN A 90 -28.58 -13.75 8.26
CA ASN A 90 -27.64 -12.64 8.40
C ASN A 90 -26.52 -12.74 7.34
N GLU A 91 -25.63 -11.76 7.29
CA GLU A 91 -24.52 -11.71 6.32
C GLU A 91 -23.61 -12.94 6.35
N ALA A 92 -23.39 -13.56 7.53
CA ALA A 92 -22.62 -14.80 7.63
C ALA A 92 -23.42 -16.02 7.16
N THR A 93 -24.74 -16.07 7.43
CA THR A 93 -25.67 -17.06 6.87
C THR A 93 -25.59 -17.06 5.34
N VAL A 94 -25.81 -15.88 4.73
CA VAL A 94 -25.85 -15.72 3.28
C VAL A 94 -24.47 -16.01 2.66
N THR A 95 -23.38 -15.52 3.27
CA THR A 95 -22.02 -15.82 2.80
C THR A 95 -21.74 -17.33 2.79
N ALA A 96 -22.17 -18.08 3.81
CA ALA A 96 -21.98 -19.52 3.85
C ALA A 96 -22.80 -20.24 2.76
N VAL A 97 -24.03 -19.81 2.48
CA VAL A 97 -24.90 -20.41 1.47
C VAL A 97 -24.48 -20.02 0.04
N ALA A 98 -24.00 -18.80 -0.17
CA ALA A 98 -23.40 -18.37 -1.44
C ALA A 98 -22.15 -19.19 -1.78
N ARG A 99 -21.34 -19.57 -0.77
CA ARG A 99 -20.22 -20.52 -0.96
C ARG A 99 -20.69 -21.93 -1.33
N LEU A 100 -21.80 -22.42 -0.77
CA LEU A 100 -22.38 -23.71 -1.14
C LEU A 100 -22.91 -23.70 -2.58
N ALA A 101 -23.55 -22.61 -3.01
CA ALA A 101 -24.03 -22.42 -4.38
C ALA A 101 -22.88 -22.28 -5.41
N ALA A 102 -21.87 -21.47 -5.09
CA ALA A 102 -20.65 -21.38 -5.91
C ALA A 102 -19.92 -22.74 -6.01
N ALA A 103 -20.00 -23.59 -4.97
CA ALA A 103 -19.43 -24.94 -4.99
C ALA A 103 -20.20 -25.93 -5.88
N THR A 104 -21.48 -25.69 -6.16
CA THR A 104 -22.26 -26.40 -7.20
C THR A 104 -22.11 -25.77 -8.59
N ASP A 105 -21.19 -24.82 -8.77
CA ASP A 105 -21.03 -24.02 -9.99
C ASP A 105 -22.31 -23.23 -10.37
N ASP A 106 -23.16 -22.94 -9.37
CA ASP A 106 -24.39 -22.16 -9.48
C ASP A 106 -24.10 -20.70 -9.07
N GLY A 107 -23.49 -19.96 -9.99
CA GLY A 107 -23.15 -18.55 -9.81
C GLY A 107 -24.38 -17.65 -9.72
N ASP A 108 -25.44 -17.94 -10.48
CA ASP A 108 -26.66 -17.12 -10.50
C ASP A 108 -27.38 -17.16 -9.14
N LYS A 109 -27.56 -18.34 -8.53
CA LYS A 109 -28.11 -18.47 -7.17
C LYS A 109 -27.21 -17.81 -6.13
N ALA A 110 -25.89 -17.93 -6.26
CA ALA A 110 -24.94 -17.25 -5.38
C ALA A 110 -25.06 -15.72 -5.49
N PHE A 111 -25.31 -15.18 -6.69
CA PHE A 111 -25.47 -13.74 -6.90
C PHE A 111 -26.77 -13.20 -6.30
N GLU A 112 -27.90 -13.87 -6.54
CA GLU A 112 -29.20 -13.43 -6.00
C GLU A 112 -29.22 -13.48 -4.46
N LEU A 113 -28.59 -14.51 -3.87
CA LEU A 113 -28.37 -14.56 -2.42
C LEU A 113 -27.56 -13.36 -1.92
N ALA A 114 -26.46 -13.01 -2.59
CA ALA A 114 -25.62 -11.88 -2.19
C ALA A 114 -26.34 -10.52 -2.35
N LYS A 115 -27.03 -10.29 -3.48
CA LYS A 115 -27.87 -9.10 -3.73
C LYS A 115 -28.95 -8.92 -2.65
N GLY A 116 -29.53 -10.03 -2.17
CA GLY A 116 -30.54 -10.03 -1.11
C GLY A 116 -30.08 -9.40 0.21
N MET A 117 -28.77 -9.24 0.44
CA MET A 117 -28.22 -8.51 1.59
C MET A 117 -28.23 -6.99 1.42
N GLY A 118 -28.34 -6.46 0.20
CA GLY A 118 -28.16 -5.04 -0.11
C GLY A 118 -26.87 -4.47 0.51
N ASN A 119 -26.98 -3.30 1.13
CA ASN A 119 -25.86 -2.59 1.77
C ASN A 119 -25.24 -3.32 2.98
N CYS A 120 -25.84 -4.42 3.46
CA CYS A 120 -25.26 -5.25 4.51
C CYS A 120 -24.29 -6.33 3.98
N GLY A 121 -24.20 -6.50 2.66
CA GLY A 121 -23.25 -7.41 2.03
C GLY A 121 -21.80 -6.93 2.16
N LYS A 122 -20.86 -7.87 2.27
CA LYS A 122 -19.41 -7.59 2.38
C LYS A 122 -18.65 -8.21 1.22
N LEU A 123 -17.38 -7.85 1.06
CA LEU A 123 -16.47 -8.45 0.06
C LEU A 123 -16.58 -9.99 0.05
N ARG A 124 -16.49 -10.61 1.24
CA ARG A 124 -16.63 -12.06 1.44
C ARG A 124 -17.97 -12.67 1.05
N THR A 125 -19.03 -11.86 0.95
CA THR A 125 -20.38 -12.28 0.53
C THR A 125 -20.47 -12.40 -1.00
N TYR A 126 -19.82 -11.50 -1.73
CA TYR A 126 -19.81 -11.47 -3.20
C TYR A 126 -18.66 -12.27 -3.83
N GLY A 127 -17.52 -12.39 -3.14
CA GLY A 127 -16.37 -13.18 -3.60
C GLY A 127 -16.74 -14.58 -4.14
N PRO A 128 -17.55 -15.41 -3.46
CA PRO A 128 -17.95 -16.73 -3.95
C PRO A 128 -18.61 -16.68 -5.34
N THR A 129 -19.49 -15.71 -5.56
CA THR A 129 -20.16 -15.46 -6.84
C THR A 129 -19.18 -15.03 -7.91
N LEU A 130 -18.30 -14.06 -7.59
CA LEU A 130 -17.29 -13.56 -8.51
C LEU A 130 -16.34 -14.68 -8.96
N PHE A 131 -15.79 -15.44 -8.01
CA PHE A 131 -14.89 -16.56 -8.31
C PHE A 131 -15.59 -17.70 -9.06
N CYS A 132 -16.90 -17.92 -8.84
CA CYS A 132 -17.69 -18.86 -9.64
C CYS A 132 -17.74 -18.44 -11.11
N TYR A 133 -18.16 -17.21 -11.41
CA TYR A 133 -18.22 -16.72 -12.79
C TYR A 133 -16.84 -16.67 -13.46
N CYS A 134 -15.80 -16.23 -12.74
CA CYS A 134 -14.43 -16.25 -13.26
C CYS A 134 -13.95 -17.68 -13.56
N LYS A 135 -14.26 -18.67 -12.71
CA LYS A 135 -13.94 -20.09 -12.95
C LYS A 135 -14.70 -20.67 -14.16
N MET A 136 -15.95 -20.26 -14.37
CA MET A 136 -16.78 -20.69 -15.50
C MET A 136 -16.50 -19.92 -16.80
N GLY A 137 -15.66 -18.89 -16.76
CA GLY A 137 -15.39 -18.02 -17.92
C GLY A 137 -16.53 -17.05 -18.24
N GLU A 138 -17.49 -16.83 -17.34
CA GLU A 138 -18.63 -15.93 -17.54
C GLU A 138 -18.25 -14.46 -17.27
N ALA A 139 -17.31 -13.93 -18.07
CA ALA A 139 -16.73 -12.60 -17.92
C ALA A 139 -17.78 -11.49 -17.74
N ASP A 140 -18.81 -11.45 -18.59
CA ASP A 140 -19.81 -10.39 -18.56
C ASP A 140 -20.70 -10.44 -17.29
N LYS A 141 -20.88 -11.62 -16.67
CA LYS A 141 -21.53 -11.73 -15.35
C LYS A 141 -20.57 -11.38 -14.21
N ALA A 142 -19.29 -11.74 -14.31
CA ALA A 142 -18.28 -11.33 -13.33
C ALA A 142 -18.15 -9.79 -13.27
N TYR A 143 -18.23 -9.09 -14.41
CA TYR A 143 -18.27 -7.62 -14.44
C TYR A 143 -19.54 -7.06 -13.79
N GLN A 144 -20.71 -7.69 -13.96
CA GLN A 144 -21.94 -7.28 -13.27
C GLN A 144 -21.83 -7.42 -11.74
N VAL A 145 -21.13 -8.44 -11.24
CA VAL A 145 -20.84 -8.58 -9.81
C VAL A 145 -19.96 -7.43 -9.32
N GLU A 146 -18.87 -7.11 -10.05
CA GLU A 146 -18.04 -5.94 -9.73
C GLU A 146 -18.85 -4.65 -9.69
N ASP A 147 -19.63 -4.34 -10.74
CA ASP A 147 -20.35 -3.07 -10.83
C ASP A 147 -21.43 -2.97 -9.73
N HIS A 148 -22.04 -4.09 -9.33
CA HIS A 148 -22.94 -4.12 -8.18
C HIS A 148 -22.17 -3.88 -6.86
N MET A 149 -21.02 -4.54 -6.64
CA MET A 149 -20.17 -4.32 -5.46
C MET A 149 -19.73 -2.84 -5.35
N ARG A 150 -19.36 -2.22 -6.49
CA ARG A 150 -19.04 -0.79 -6.55
C ARG A 150 -20.25 0.08 -6.20
N SER A 151 -21.45 -0.27 -6.64
CA SER A 151 -22.69 0.48 -6.37
C SER A 151 -23.06 0.54 -4.87
N ILE A 152 -22.65 -0.46 -4.09
CA ILE A 152 -22.83 -0.51 -2.62
C ILE A 152 -21.58 -0.07 -1.84
N GLY A 153 -20.56 0.47 -2.52
CA GLY A 153 -19.35 1.03 -1.90
C GLY A 153 -18.31 0.00 -1.45
N LEU A 154 -18.37 -1.26 -1.91
CA LEU A 154 -17.33 -2.24 -1.65
C LEU A 154 -16.13 -2.02 -2.58
N GLN A 155 -14.93 -2.00 -2.00
CA GLN A 155 -13.67 -2.03 -2.72
C GLN A 155 -13.20 -3.49 -2.93
N LEU A 156 -12.51 -3.74 -4.05
CA LEU A 156 -11.96 -5.05 -4.38
C LEU A 156 -10.51 -5.16 -3.88
N GLU A 157 -10.17 -6.32 -3.30
CA GLU A 157 -8.80 -6.67 -2.94
C GLU A 157 -8.11 -7.40 -4.11
N GLU A 158 -6.84 -7.79 -3.93
CA GLU A 158 -6.03 -8.41 -4.98
C GLU A 158 -6.71 -9.66 -5.56
N ALA A 159 -7.29 -10.51 -4.70
CA ALA A 159 -7.87 -11.79 -5.13
C ALA A 159 -9.02 -11.59 -6.15
N GLU A 160 -9.95 -10.68 -5.86
CA GLU A 160 -11.07 -10.37 -6.76
C GLU A 160 -10.58 -9.72 -8.07
N LEU A 161 -9.62 -8.78 -7.98
CA LEU A 161 -9.04 -8.12 -9.14
C LEU A 161 -8.27 -9.09 -10.05
N VAL A 162 -7.52 -10.02 -9.47
CA VAL A 162 -6.78 -11.06 -10.20
C VAL A 162 -7.73 -12.07 -10.85
N GLY A 163 -8.83 -12.41 -10.19
CA GLY A 163 -9.89 -13.24 -10.79
C GLY A 163 -10.52 -12.57 -12.01
N LEU A 164 -10.84 -11.27 -11.91
CA LEU A 164 -11.37 -10.46 -13.00
C LEU A 164 -10.36 -10.24 -14.14
N LEU A 165 -9.10 -9.99 -13.81
CA LEU A 165 -7.99 -9.93 -14.77
C LEU A 165 -7.87 -11.25 -15.54
N LYS A 166 -7.85 -12.39 -14.83
CA LYS A 166 -7.74 -13.72 -15.42
C LYS A 166 -8.85 -13.99 -16.44
N VAL A 167 -10.11 -13.78 -16.07
CA VAL A 167 -11.23 -14.03 -17.00
C VAL A 167 -11.24 -13.04 -18.18
N SER A 168 -10.70 -11.83 -17.98
CA SER A 168 -10.49 -10.86 -19.07
C SER A 168 -9.42 -11.33 -20.07
N VAL A 169 -8.32 -11.92 -19.57
CA VAL A 169 -7.25 -12.52 -20.40
C VAL A 169 -7.77 -13.74 -21.16
N GLU A 170 -8.47 -14.66 -20.49
CA GLU A 170 -9.05 -15.88 -21.09
C GLU A 170 -10.15 -15.58 -22.13
N LYS A 171 -10.78 -14.41 -22.07
CA LYS A 171 -11.75 -13.93 -23.07
C LYS A 171 -11.19 -12.85 -24.00
N GLU A 172 -9.87 -12.64 -23.99
CA GLU A 172 -9.16 -11.71 -24.86
C GLU A 172 -9.71 -10.27 -24.86
N ARG A 173 -10.27 -9.83 -23.72
CA ARG A 173 -10.88 -8.50 -23.53
C ARG A 173 -9.81 -7.46 -23.18
N GLU A 174 -9.15 -6.90 -24.17
CA GLU A 174 -7.96 -6.05 -24.04
C GLU A 174 -8.17 -4.77 -23.23
N GLU A 175 -9.34 -4.12 -23.36
CA GLU A 175 -9.69 -2.94 -22.57
C GLU A 175 -9.86 -3.27 -21.09
N LYS A 176 -10.46 -4.44 -20.81
CA LYS A 176 -10.67 -4.94 -19.45
C LYS A 176 -9.36 -5.35 -18.80
N VAL A 177 -8.45 -6.00 -19.54
CA VAL A 177 -7.10 -6.29 -19.04
C VAL A 177 -6.37 -5.00 -18.65
N TYR A 178 -6.39 -3.97 -19.51
CA TYR A 178 -5.80 -2.67 -19.19
C TYR A 178 -6.44 -2.03 -17.95
N GLN A 179 -7.77 -2.07 -17.85
CA GLN A 179 -8.52 -1.58 -16.70
C GLN A 179 -8.12 -2.29 -15.39
N TYR A 180 -7.97 -3.61 -15.40
CA TYR A 180 -7.64 -4.38 -14.20
C TYR A 180 -6.16 -4.25 -13.80
N LEU A 181 -5.22 -4.04 -14.74
CA LEU A 181 -3.84 -3.67 -14.41
C LEU A 181 -3.76 -2.33 -13.65
N HIS A 182 -4.51 -1.32 -14.09
CA HIS A 182 -4.59 -0.02 -13.38
C HIS A 182 -5.32 -0.12 -12.04
N LYS A 183 -6.34 -0.99 -11.91
CA LYS A 183 -6.96 -1.26 -10.60
C LYS A 183 -5.98 -1.96 -9.64
N LEU A 184 -5.20 -2.93 -10.11
CA LEU A 184 -4.13 -3.55 -9.31
C LEU A 184 -3.09 -2.50 -8.90
N ARG A 185 -2.68 -1.59 -9.79
CA ARG A 185 -1.76 -0.49 -9.46
C ARG A 185 -2.25 0.37 -8.29
N MET A 186 -3.56 0.63 -8.20
CA MET A 186 -4.16 1.41 -7.12
C MET A 186 -4.40 0.61 -5.84
N SER A 187 -4.71 -0.69 -5.94
CA SER A 187 -5.07 -1.54 -4.80
C SER A 187 -3.88 -2.22 -4.12
N VAL A 188 -2.76 -2.48 -4.81
CA VAL A 188 -1.60 -3.20 -4.24
C VAL A 188 -0.26 -2.53 -4.55
N ARG A 189 0.65 -2.54 -3.56
CA ARG A 189 2.06 -2.15 -3.75
C ARG A 189 2.82 -3.14 -4.62
N SER A 190 2.56 -4.43 -4.44
CA SER A 190 3.23 -5.52 -5.15
C SER A 190 2.29 -6.70 -5.32
N VAL A 191 2.38 -7.41 -6.44
CA VAL A 191 1.47 -8.49 -6.79
C VAL A 191 1.98 -9.85 -6.34
N SER A 192 1.08 -10.77 -6.03
CA SER A 192 1.37 -12.19 -5.80
C SER A 192 1.98 -12.87 -7.03
N GLU A 193 2.71 -13.97 -6.83
CA GLU A 193 3.29 -14.75 -7.95
C GLU A 193 2.18 -15.26 -8.89
N SER A 194 1.03 -15.68 -8.35
CA SER A 194 -0.14 -16.07 -9.16
C SER A 194 -0.68 -14.94 -10.03
N ALA A 195 -0.65 -13.70 -9.54
CA ALA A 195 -1.01 -12.53 -10.35
C ALA A 195 0.06 -12.25 -11.41
N ALA A 196 1.34 -12.35 -11.07
CA ALA A 196 2.46 -12.19 -11.99
C ALA A 196 2.40 -13.22 -13.15
N GLU A 197 2.01 -14.47 -12.88
CA GLU A 197 1.78 -15.51 -13.90
C GLU A 197 0.65 -15.13 -14.87
N ILE A 198 -0.47 -14.61 -14.38
CA ILE A 198 -1.60 -14.17 -15.22
C ILE A 198 -1.21 -12.95 -16.08
N ILE A 199 -0.47 -12.00 -15.50
CA ILE A 199 0.08 -10.84 -16.22
C ILE A 199 1.04 -11.32 -17.31
N HIS A 200 1.98 -12.21 -16.99
CA HIS A 200 2.90 -12.80 -17.97
C HIS A 200 2.15 -13.55 -19.08
N SER A 201 1.08 -14.28 -18.75
CA SER A 201 0.25 -15.00 -19.73
C SER A 201 -0.38 -14.05 -20.75
N TRP A 202 -0.95 -12.91 -20.30
CA TRP A 202 -1.45 -11.87 -21.19
C TRP A 202 -0.38 -11.37 -22.16
N PHE A 203 0.73 -10.87 -21.64
CA PHE A 203 1.77 -10.24 -22.46
C PHE A 203 2.50 -11.23 -23.38
N GLY A 204 2.53 -12.52 -23.03
CA GLY A 204 2.98 -13.60 -23.92
C GLY A 204 1.99 -14.01 -25.02
N GLY A 205 0.72 -13.57 -24.92
CA GLY A 205 -0.36 -13.93 -25.84
C GLY A 205 -0.37 -13.15 -27.16
N GLU A 206 -1.00 -13.73 -28.18
CA GLU A 206 -1.07 -13.12 -29.52
C GLU A 206 -1.87 -11.81 -29.55
N VAL A 207 -2.96 -11.71 -28.77
CA VAL A 207 -3.81 -10.51 -28.75
C VAL A 207 -3.05 -9.33 -28.15
N ALA A 208 -2.36 -9.53 -27.03
CA ALA A 208 -1.50 -8.51 -26.45
C ALA A 208 -0.42 -8.01 -27.43
N ALA A 209 0.08 -8.86 -28.34
CA ALA A 209 1.03 -8.45 -29.37
C ALA A 209 0.40 -7.62 -30.51
N LYS A 210 -0.89 -7.82 -30.80
CA LYS A 210 -1.63 -7.10 -31.86
C LYS A 210 -2.23 -5.77 -31.37
N VAL A 211 -2.61 -5.71 -30.10
CA VAL A 211 -3.27 -4.56 -29.47
C VAL A 211 -2.29 -3.42 -29.20
N GLY A 212 -2.72 -2.21 -29.53
CA GLY A 212 -2.07 -0.95 -29.19
C GLY A 212 -2.01 0.04 -30.34
N LEU A 213 -1.79 1.32 -30.01
CA LEU A 213 -1.67 2.40 -30.98
C LEU A 213 -0.26 2.39 -31.60
N SER A 214 -0.18 2.47 -32.93
CA SER A 214 1.10 2.59 -33.66
C SER A 214 1.67 3.99 -33.53
N ASP A 215 0.81 5.01 -33.65
CA ASP A 215 1.15 6.42 -33.60
C ASP A 215 0.38 7.04 -32.43
N TRP A 216 1.11 7.70 -31.52
CA TRP A 216 0.51 8.41 -30.39
C TRP A 216 1.29 9.70 -30.10
N ASP A 217 0.60 10.67 -29.51
CA ASP A 217 1.19 11.94 -29.11
C ASP A 217 1.98 11.76 -27.80
N MET A 218 3.30 11.67 -27.93
CA MET A 218 4.24 11.61 -26.80
C MET A 218 4.10 12.79 -25.83
N GLY A 219 3.69 13.97 -26.30
CA GLY A 219 3.41 15.13 -25.48
C GLY A 219 2.18 14.93 -24.60
N GLN A 220 1.08 14.43 -25.19
CA GLN A 220 -0.14 14.10 -24.43
C GLN A 220 0.05 12.94 -23.44
N VAL A 221 0.94 11.99 -23.74
CA VAL A 221 1.33 10.93 -22.80
C VAL A 221 2.15 11.51 -21.65
N LYS A 222 3.17 12.34 -21.92
CA LYS A 222 3.98 13.01 -20.89
C LYS A 222 3.15 13.90 -19.98
N GLU A 223 2.23 14.67 -20.55
CA GLU A 223 1.31 15.51 -19.80
C GLU A 223 0.38 14.66 -18.91
N ALA A 224 -0.15 13.54 -19.42
CA ALA A 224 -0.95 12.62 -18.61
C ALA A 224 -0.14 12.06 -17.44
N ILE A 225 1.10 11.61 -17.66
CA ILE A 225 2.00 11.13 -16.60
C ILE A 225 2.20 12.21 -15.53
N LEU A 226 2.42 13.46 -15.92
CA LEU A 226 2.63 14.58 -15.00
C LEU A 226 1.39 14.88 -14.16
N GLN A 227 0.20 14.97 -14.78
CA GLN A 227 -1.06 15.23 -14.06
C GLN A 227 -1.41 14.10 -13.07
N ASN A 228 -1.08 12.86 -13.45
CA ASN A 228 -1.32 11.63 -12.70
C ASN A 228 -0.37 11.39 -11.49
N GLY A 229 0.56 12.31 -11.20
CA GLY A 229 1.56 12.16 -10.13
C GLY A 229 2.79 11.33 -10.52
N GLY A 230 2.89 10.89 -11.77
CA GLY A 230 4.00 10.11 -12.32
C GLY A 230 3.73 8.62 -12.43
N GLY A 231 4.51 7.96 -13.29
CA GLY A 231 4.58 6.49 -13.38
C GLY A 231 3.37 5.78 -14.01
N TRP A 232 2.41 6.50 -14.60
CA TRP A 232 1.37 5.92 -15.46
C TRP A 232 0.65 6.99 -16.30
N HIS A 233 0.14 6.63 -17.48
CA HIS A 233 -0.56 7.57 -18.38
C HIS A 233 -2.04 7.23 -18.60
N GLY A 234 -2.47 5.97 -18.48
CA GLY A 234 -3.89 5.61 -18.55
C GLY A 234 -4.55 5.84 -19.92
N ARG A 235 -3.78 5.90 -21.01
CA ARG A 235 -4.25 6.20 -22.38
C ARG A 235 -4.57 4.97 -23.23
N GLY A 236 -4.55 3.78 -22.64
CA GLY A 236 -4.63 2.50 -23.37
C GLY A 236 -3.26 1.99 -23.80
N TRP A 237 -3.25 0.90 -24.54
CA TRP A 237 -2.03 0.22 -24.98
C TRP A 237 -1.25 1.00 -26.04
N LEU A 238 0.07 1.18 -25.84
CA LEU A 238 0.97 1.84 -26.79
C LEU A 238 1.88 0.84 -27.52
N GLY A 239 2.26 1.19 -28.74
CA GLY A 239 3.05 0.34 -29.65
C GLY A 239 2.26 -0.81 -30.28
N LYS A 240 2.96 -1.60 -31.10
CA LYS A 240 2.50 -2.90 -31.62
C LYS A 240 3.67 -3.88 -31.65
N GLY A 241 3.37 -5.17 -31.81
CA GLY A 241 4.36 -6.23 -31.86
C GLY A 241 4.49 -6.97 -30.52
N LYS A 242 5.34 -8.01 -30.53
CA LYS A 242 5.52 -8.92 -29.39
C LYS A 242 6.11 -8.18 -28.19
N TRP A 243 5.58 -8.49 -27.01
CA TRP A 243 6.17 -8.06 -25.75
C TRP A 243 7.33 -8.97 -25.36
N THR A 244 8.30 -8.39 -24.68
CA THR A 244 9.35 -9.09 -23.94
C THR A 244 9.00 -9.01 -22.46
N VAL A 245 8.75 -10.16 -21.82
CA VAL A 245 8.50 -10.27 -20.38
C VAL A 245 9.69 -10.92 -19.72
N GLN A 246 10.32 -10.24 -18.76
CA GLN A 246 11.50 -10.74 -18.05
C GLN A 246 11.45 -10.38 -16.57
N ARG A 247 11.94 -11.27 -15.68
CA ARG A 247 12.20 -10.91 -14.28
C ARG A 247 13.47 -10.05 -14.20
N SER A 248 13.39 -8.95 -13.46
CA SER A 248 14.42 -7.92 -13.32
C SER A 248 14.58 -7.54 -11.83
N ARG A 249 15.57 -6.70 -11.56
CA ARG A 249 15.70 -5.91 -10.33
C ARG A 249 15.87 -4.43 -10.70
N ILE A 250 15.62 -3.56 -9.74
CA ILE A 250 15.79 -2.11 -9.90
C ILE A 250 17.05 -1.68 -9.12
N ALA A 251 17.91 -0.88 -9.75
CA ALA A 251 19.09 -0.33 -9.10
C ALA A 251 18.70 0.74 -8.05
N PRO A 252 19.58 1.09 -7.09
CA PRO A 252 19.28 2.09 -6.05
C PRO A 252 18.95 3.50 -6.59
N ASP A 253 19.29 3.78 -7.84
CA ASP A 253 18.95 5.03 -8.55
C ASP A 253 17.59 4.97 -9.28
N GLY A 254 16.88 3.84 -9.22
CA GLY A 254 15.60 3.61 -9.89
C GLY A 254 15.68 3.03 -11.30
N ARG A 255 16.88 2.73 -11.84
CA ARG A 255 17.00 2.15 -13.18
C ARG A 255 16.75 0.65 -13.19
N CYS A 256 15.88 0.19 -14.09
CA CYS A 256 15.65 -1.23 -14.33
C CYS A 256 16.90 -1.89 -14.93
N LEU A 257 17.39 -2.97 -14.33
CA LEU A 257 18.62 -3.64 -14.80
C LEU A 257 18.48 -4.31 -16.17
N THR A 258 17.24 -4.62 -16.59
CA THR A 258 16.93 -5.26 -17.88
C THR A 258 16.78 -4.23 -19.00
N CYS A 259 15.77 -3.35 -18.96
CA CYS A 259 15.48 -2.40 -20.06
C CYS A 259 16.17 -1.03 -19.93
N ARG A 260 16.81 -0.75 -18.79
CA ARG A 260 17.44 0.56 -18.45
C ARG A 260 16.49 1.74 -18.30
N GLU A 261 15.18 1.54 -18.39
CA GLU A 261 14.20 2.59 -18.05
C GLU A 261 14.33 3.03 -16.60
N GLN A 262 14.07 4.32 -16.37
CA GLN A 262 14.07 4.96 -15.07
C GLN A 262 12.68 4.86 -14.45
N LEU A 263 12.54 4.10 -13.37
CA LEU A 263 11.34 4.19 -12.54
C LEU A 263 11.31 5.53 -11.82
N VAL A 264 10.10 6.04 -11.59
CA VAL A 264 9.88 7.33 -10.92
C VAL A 264 9.42 7.14 -9.49
N CYS A 265 9.61 8.18 -8.68
CA CYS A 265 8.98 8.28 -7.37
C CYS A 265 7.57 8.84 -7.56
N VAL A 266 6.62 7.93 -7.79
CA VAL A 266 5.19 8.20 -7.96
C VAL A 266 4.69 8.98 -6.76
N ASP A 267 4.26 10.21 -7.04
CA ASP A 267 3.46 11.07 -6.18
C ASP A 267 1.98 10.88 -6.54
N ILE A 268 1.09 11.57 -5.86
CA ILE A 268 -0.34 11.48 -6.06
C ILE A 268 -0.80 12.53 -7.07
N ASP A 269 -1.88 12.24 -7.80
CA ASP A 269 -2.39 13.11 -8.84
C ASP A 269 -2.72 14.51 -8.31
N LYS A 270 -2.71 15.49 -9.21
CA LYS A 270 -2.88 16.90 -8.83
C LYS A 270 -4.23 17.17 -8.15
N ALA A 271 -5.32 16.58 -8.64
CA ALA A 271 -6.66 16.80 -8.12
C ALA A 271 -6.90 16.05 -6.79
N GLU A 272 -6.27 14.91 -6.58
CA GLU A 272 -6.23 14.21 -5.29
C GLU A 272 -5.38 14.99 -4.27
N THR A 273 -4.26 15.57 -4.68
CA THR A 273 -3.44 16.43 -3.81
C THR A 273 -4.19 17.68 -3.36
N GLU A 274 -4.95 18.31 -4.27
CA GLU A 274 -5.78 19.48 -3.95
C GLU A 274 -6.91 19.11 -2.97
N ARG A 275 -7.65 18.01 -3.23
CA ARG A 275 -8.66 17.48 -2.30
C ARG A 275 -8.09 17.12 -0.92
N PHE A 276 -6.87 16.58 -0.86
CA PHE A 276 -6.20 16.28 0.40
C PHE A 276 -5.78 17.56 1.16
N ALA A 277 -5.26 18.58 0.46
CA ALA A 277 -4.96 19.88 1.06
C ALA A 277 -6.23 20.55 1.63
N GLU A 278 -7.35 20.45 0.91
CA GLU A 278 -8.67 20.92 1.36
C GLU A 278 -9.16 20.15 2.59
N ALA A 279 -9.09 18.82 2.59
CA ALA A 279 -9.50 18.00 3.73
C ALA A 279 -8.66 18.28 4.99
N VAL A 280 -7.33 18.43 4.84
CA VAL A 280 -6.43 18.88 5.92
C VAL A 280 -6.84 20.26 6.43
N ALA A 281 -7.13 21.20 5.54
CA ALA A 281 -7.55 22.56 5.91
C ALA A 281 -8.91 22.58 6.64
N SER A 282 -9.89 21.79 6.19
CA SER A 282 -11.19 21.67 6.86
C SER A 282 -11.05 21.09 8.27
N LEU A 283 -10.32 19.98 8.44
CA LEU A 283 -10.09 19.38 9.76
C LEU A 283 -9.29 20.30 10.70
N ALA A 284 -8.35 21.07 10.17
CA ALA A 284 -7.68 22.12 10.93
C ALA A 284 -8.69 23.20 11.36
N MET A 285 -9.45 23.77 10.43
CA MET A 285 -10.45 24.83 10.71
C MET A 285 -11.57 24.42 11.68
N GLU A 286 -11.91 23.13 11.77
CA GLU A 286 -12.88 22.61 12.75
C GLU A 286 -12.34 22.55 14.19
N ARG A 287 -11.02 22.44 14.34
CA ARG A 287 -10.34 22.19 15.64
C ARG A 287 -9.52 23.38 16.13
N GLU A 288 -9.09 24.23 15.21
CA GLU A 288 -8.33 25.45 15.42
C GLU A 288 -9.23 26.67 15.56
N VAL A 289 -8.67 27.78 16.03
CA VAL A 289 -9.32 29.09 15.88
C VAL A 289 -9.31 29.44 14.39
N HIS A 290 -10.48 29.43 13.75
CA HIS A 290 -10.66 29.53 12.30
C HIS A 290 -9.83 30.65 11.63
N SER A 291 -9.74 31.84 12.25
CA SER A 291 -8.93 32.96 11.74
C SER A 291 -7.43 32.65 11.69
N ASN A 292 -6.89 31.99 12.73
CA ASN A 292 -5.46 31.68 12.85
C ASN A 292 -4.97 30.80 11.68
N PHE A 293 -5.77 29.79 11.33
CA PHE A 293 -5.41 28.88 10.24
C PHE A 293 -5.62 29.55 8.87
N LYS A 294 -6.69 30.34 8.70
CA LYS A 294 -6.91 31.09 7.46
C LYS A 294 -5.80 32.11 7.19
N GLU A 295 -5.37 32.85 8.22
CA GLU A 295 -4.20 33.74 8.16
C GLU A 295 -2.93 33.00 7.71
N PHE A 296 -2.74 31.74 8.15
CA PHE A 296 -1.62 30.92 7.69
C PHE A 296 -1.76 30.45 6.24
N GLN A 297 -2.97 30.12 5.77
CA GLN A 297 -3.19 29.79 4.36
C GLN A 297 -2.85 30.99 3.45
N ASP A 298 -3.37 32.16 3.80
CA ASP A 298 -3.15 33.41 3.05
C ASP A 298 -1.68 33.84 3.11
N TRP A 299 -1.04 33.68 4.28
CA TRP A 299 0.41 33.86 4.42
C TRP A 299 1.18 32.88 3.53
N LEU A 300 0.84 31.58 3.54
CA LEU A 300 1.55 30.59 2.75
C LEU A 300 1.46 30.91 1.25
N GLU A 301 0.30 31.31 0.75
CA GLU A 301 0.08 31.67 -0.66
C GLU A 301 0.89 32.90 -1.11
N GLN A 302 1.11 33.87 -0.23
CA GLN A 302 1.87 35.10 -0.53
C GLN A 302 3.40 34.93 -0.58
N HIS A 303 3.93 33.81 -0.09
CA HIS A 303 5.38 33.58 0.03
C HIS A 303 5.91 32.53 -0.95
N SER A 304 7.24 32.45 -1.04
CA SER A 304 8.01 31.68 -2.03
C SER A 304 7.76 30.17 -1.99
N GLU A 305 8.18 29.49 -3.06
CA GLU A 305 8.17 28.04 -3.15
C GLU A 305 9.25 27.42 -2.24
N TYR A 306 8.81 26.76 -1.16
CA TYR A 306 9.67 25.97 -0.28
C TYR A 306 9.84 24.55 -0.81
N ASP A 307 11.08 24.08 -0.93
CA ASP A 307 11.37 22.68 -1.34
C ASP A 307 11.28 21.69 -0.16
N ALA A 308 11.25 22.19 1.08
CA ALA A 308 11.01 21.41 2.27
C ALA A 308 10.35 22.21 3.39
N VAL A 309 9.62 21.53 4.26
CA VAL A 309 9.06 22.00 5.53
C VAL A 309 9.72 21.21 6.66
N VAL A 310 10.01 21.89 7.77
CA VAL A 310 10.65 21.31 8.97
C VAL A 310 9.70 21.43 10.15
N ASP A 311 9.38 20.28 10.74
CA ASP A 311 8.77 20.18 12.06
C ASP A 311 9.85 20.49 13.12
N ALA A 312 9.92 21.77 13.48
CA ALA A 312 10.97 22.26 14.37
C ALA A 312 10.80 21.72 15.80
N ALA A 313 9.55 21.46 16.21
CA ALA A 313 9.22 20.93 17.53
C ALA A 313 9.79 19.53 17.73
N ASN A 314 9.63 18.65 16.73
CA ASN A 314 10.16 17.30 16.68
C ASN A 314 11.69 17.28 16.61
N VAL A 315 12.29 18.06 15.69
CA VAL A 315 13.76 18.16 15.55
C VAL A 315 14.44 18.63 16.83
N GLY A 316 13.98 19.75 17.40
CA GLY A 316 14.62 20.32 18.59
C GLY A 316 14.36 19.56 19.89
N LEU A 317 13.45 18.58 19.93
CA LEU A 317 13.24 17.68 21.07
C LEU A 317 13.89 16.30 20.87
N TYR A 318 14.47 16.02 19.70
CA TYR A 318 14.98 14.71 19.37
C TYR A 318 16.14 14.27 20.28
N GLN A 319 15.92 13.17 21.01
CA GLN A 319 16.83 12.62 22.04
C GLN A 319 17.08 13.54 23.25
N GLN A 320 16.23 14.56 23.49
CA GLN A 320 16.38 15.52 24.60
C GLN A 320 15.69 15.10 25.91
N ASN A 321 15.38 13.80 26.09
CA ASN A 321 14.58 13.30 27.22
C ASN A 321 15.39 13.03 28.51
N PHE A 322 16.38 13.87 28.83
CA PHE A 322 17.20 13.78 30.04
C PHE A 322 16.92 14.93 31.02
N ALA A 323 17.47 14.88 32.25
CA ALA A 323 17.07 15.79 33.33
C ALA A 323 17.35 17.29 33.07
N GLU A 324 18.38 17.60 32.31
CA GLU A 324 18.72 18.95 31.82
C GLU A 324 18.35 19.13 30.34
N GLY A 325 17.66 18.14 29.76
CA GLY A 325 17.30 18.12 28.36
C GLY A 325 16.19 19.12 28.04
N GLY A 326 16.31 19.77 26.89
CA GLY A 326 15.43 20.84 26.49
C GLY A 326 15.48 21.06 24.98
N PHE A 327 14.88 22.15 24.51
CA PHE A 327 14.83 22.41 23.08
C PHE A 327 16.22 22.79 22.52
N SER A 328 16.78 21.94 21.66
CA SER A 328 18.07 22.16 21.04
C SER A 328 17.93 22.98 19.75
N ILE A 329 18.21 24.28 19.85
CA ILE A 329 18.31 25.16 18.68
C ILE A 329 19.45 24.70 17.75
N ALA A 330 20.55 24.19 18.31
CA ALA A 330 21.69 23.70 17.52
C ALA A 330 21.28 22.55 16.58
N GLN A 331 20.51 21.57 17.06
CA GLN A 331 19.98 20.48 16.21
C GLN A 331 19.15 21.03 15.05
N LEU A 332 18.26 21.99 15.33
CA LEU A 332 17.42 22.64 14.32
C LEU A 332 18.26 23.40 13.27
N VAL A 333 19.24 24.18 13.71
CA VAL A 333 20.11 24.97 12.83
C VAL A 333 20.94 24.08 11.91
N THR A 334 21.52 22.98 12.40
CA THR A 334 22.29 22.07 11.54
C THR A 334 21.38 21.36 10.53
N VAL A 335 20.18 20.95 10.91
CA VAL A 335 19.20 20.32 10.00
C VAL A 335 18.74 21.30 8.91
N VAL A 336 18.42 22.55 9.26
CA VAL A 336 18.02 23.58 8.29
C VAL A 336 19.15 23.91 7.31
N LYS A 337 20.40 23.99 7.80
CA LYS A 337 21.58 24.21 6.94
C LYS A 337 21.85 23.02 6.01
N GLU A 338 21.65 21.78 6.47
CA GLU A 338 21.81 20.57 5.65
C GLU A 338 20.70 20.42 4.59
N LEU A 339 19.48 20.89 4.86
CA LEU A 339 18.45 21.01 3.81
C LEU A 339 18.81 22.11 2.80
N HIS A 340 19.27 23.26 3.28
CA HIS A 340 19.64 24.39 2.42
C HIS A 340 20.84 24.06 1.50
N SER A 341 21.87 23.37 2.00
CA SER A 341 23.04 22.97 1.20
C SER A 341 22.69 22.00 0.06
N ARG A 342 21.59 21.24 0.19
CA ARG A 342 21.13 20.26 -0.80
C ARG A 342 20.26 20.86 -1.90
N SER A 343 19.38 21.82 -1.57
CA SER A 343 18.42 22.41 -2.51
C SER A 343 18.81 23.81 -3.00
N ASN A 344 19.75 24.47 -2.32
CA ASN A 344 20.04 25.89 -2.45
C ASN A 344 18.83 26.82 -2.17
N LYS A 345 17.76 26.30 -1.56
CA LYS A 345 16.61 27.07 -1.03
C LYS A 345 16.49 26.88 0.47
N TRP A 346 15.92 27.85 1.19
CA TRP A 346 15.64 27.70 2.62
C TRP A 346 14.34 26.92 2.83
N PRO A 347 14.28 25.98 3.80
CA PRO A 347 13.05 25.28 4.15
C PRO A 347 12.13 26.15 5.01
N LEU A 348 10.83 25.87 5.01
CA LEU A 348 9.88 26.47 5.95
C LEU A 348 9.96 25.77 7.31
N VAL A 349 10.43 26.48 8.32
CA VAL A 349 10.56 26.03 9.71
C VAL A 349 9.28 26.40 10.47
N VAL A 350 8.48 25.41 10.87
CA VAL A 350 7.24 25.62 11.63
C VAL A 350 7.49 25.38 13.11
N LEU A 351 7.19 26.38 13.96
CA LEU A 351 7.42 26.30 15.40
C LEU A 351 6.38 27.10 16.21
N HIS A 352 5.76 26.51 17.22
CA HIS A 352 4.78 27.22 18.06
C HIS A 352 5.33 28.47 18.77
N LYS A 353 4.59 29.61 18.70
CA LYS A 353 5.00 30.95 19.22
C LYS A 353 5.43 30.95 20.68
N LYS A 354 4.82 30.11 21.54
CA LYS A 354 5.24 29.94 22.95
C LYS A 354 6.71 29.53 23.06
N ARG A 355 7.17 28.64 22.19
CA ARG A 355 8.56 28.16 22.18
C ARG A 355 9.46 29.21 21.57
N LEU A 356 9.12 29.73 20.39
CA LEU A 356 9.84 30.81 19.72
C LEU A 356 10.12 32.01 20.66
N ARG A 357 9.12 32.47 21.41
CA ARG A 357 9.27 33.56 22.40
C ARG A 357 10.26 33.25 23.52
N ALA A 358 10.38 31.99 23.94
CA ALA A 358 11.37 31.57 24.93
C ALA A 358 12.78 31.50 24.32
N LEU A 359 12.91 31.03 23.06
CA LEU A 359 14.19 30.96 22.36
C LEU A 359 14.75 32.36 22.04
N LEU A 360 13.90 33.31 21.68
CA LEU A 360 14.26 34.73 21.48
C LEU A 360 14.77 35.44 22.75
N GLN A 361 14.58 34.86 23.94
CA GLN A 361 15.21 35.39 25.17
C GLN A 361 16.71 35.02 25.24
N ASN A 362 17.15 33.97 24.53
CA ASN A 362 18.55 33.58 24.46
C ASN A 362 19.31 34.47 23.47
N ALA A 363 20.26 35.26 23.98
CA ALA A 363 21.06 36.18 23.18
C ALA A 363 21.85 35.51 22.05
N CYS A 364 22.30 34.25 22.22
CA CYS A 364 23.14 33.54 21.25
C CYS A 364 22.40 33.21 19.93
N TYR A 365 21.07 33.15 19.96
CA TYR A 365 20.25 32.74 18.81
C TYR A 365 19.18 33.77 18.42
N ARG A 366 19.10 34.92 19.12
CA ARG A 366 18.08 35.95 18.84
C ARG A 366 18.18 36.46 17.41
N GLU A 367 19.36 36.94 17.02
CA GLU A 367 19.60 37.56 15.70
C GLU A 367 19.25 36.60 14.57
N LEU A 368 19.68 35.33 14.66
CA LEU A 368 19.37 34.28 13.69
C LEU A 368 17.87 33.96 13.59
N LEU A 369 17.15 33.93 14.72
CA LEU A 369 15.71 33.67 14.71
C LEU A 369 14.91 34.87 14.18
N GLU A 370 15.37 36.09 14.47
CA GLU A 370 14.79 37.33 13.91
C GLU A 370 15.03 37.41 12.39
N GLU A 371 16.24 37.08 11.93
CA GLU A 371 16.57 36.89 10.51
C GLU A 371 15.62 35.88 9.85
N TRP A 372 15.46 34.68 10.41
CA TRP A 372 14.57 33.66 9.84
C TRP A 372 13.08 34.08 9.80
N ILE A 373 12.60 34.90 10.74
CA ILE A 373 11.24 35.46 10.71
C ILE A 373 11.10 36.54 9.62
N ASN A 374 12.14 37.35 9.44
CA ASN A 374 12.19 38.41 8.44
C ASN A 374 12.26 37.82 7.02
N GLU A 375 13.16 36.86 6.79
CA GLU A 375 13.36 36.12 5.54
C GLU A 375 12.30 35.02 5.29
N LYS A 376 11.29 34.92 6.17
CA LYS A 376 10.14 34.00 6.03
C LYS A 376 10.50 32.51 6.07
N VAL A 377 11.73 32.20 6.45
CA VAL A 377 12.24 30.86 6.76
C VAL A 377 11.53 30.26 7.98
N LEU A 378 11.11 31.07 8.96
CA LEU A 378 10.41 30.58 10.17
C LEU A 378 8.99 31.14 10.30
N TYR A 379 8.01 30.25 10.43
CA TYR A 379 6.63 30.59 10.78
C TYR A 379 6.30 30.22 12.24
N GLY A 380 5.90 31.21 13.01
CA GLY A 380 5.47 31.05 14.41
C GLY A 380 3.99 30.70 14.51
N THR A 381 3.62 29.45 14.84
CA THR A 381 2.19 29.09 14.94
C THR A 381 1.52 29.77 16.16
N PRO A 382 0.26 30.23 16.06
CA PRO A 382 -0.45 30.95 17.11
C PRO A 382 -0.59 30.21 18.45
N PHE A 383 -0.81 30.96 19.54
CA PHE A 383 -1.03 30.36 20.85
C PHE A 383 -2.34 29.58 20.90
N GLY A 384 -2.26 28.33 21.36
CA GLY A 384 -3.43 27.44 21.46
C GLY A 384 -3.68 26.62 20.19
N SER A 385 -2.88 26.83 19.14
CA SER A 385 -2.92 26.02 17.94
C SER A 385 -1.98 24.82 18.02
N ASN A 386 -2.36 23.70 17.40
CA ASN A 386 -1.46 22.60 17.14
C ASN A 386 -0.56 22.93 15.92
N ASP A 387 0.76 22.87 16.07
CA ASP A 387 1.71 23.05 14.95
C ASP A 387 1.57 21.97 13.87
N ASP A 388 1.02 20.79 14.19
CA ASP A 388 0.87 19.66 13.26
C ASP A 388 0.09 20.01 11.99
N TRP A 389 -1.00 20.77 12.14
CA TRP A 389 -1.80 21.22 11.01
C TRP A 389 -1.04 22.14 10.05
N TYR A 390 -0.09 22.92 10.58
CA TYR A 390 0.61 23.96 9.83
C TYR A 390 1.72 23.35 8.98
N TRP A 391 2.57 22.47 9.56
CA TRP A 391 3.60 21.82 8.77
C TRP A 391 3.02 20.79 7.80
N LEU A 392 1.93 20.09 8.15
CA LEU A 392 1.29 19.15 7.22
C LEU A 392 0.67 19.89 6.03
N TYR A 393 -0.19 20.88 6.29
CA TYR A 393 -0.82 21.64 5.22
C TYR A 393 0.21 22.31 4.29
N ALA A 394 1.29 22.88 4.86
CA ALA A 394 2.34 23.47 4.04
C ALA A 394 3.04 22.45 3.13
N ALA A 395 3.43 21.29 3.66
CA ALA A 395 4.13 20.26 2.89
C ALA A 395 3.25 19.71 1.75
N VAL A 396 1.96 19.52 2.03
CA VAL A 396 0.96 19.08 1.05
C VAL A 396 0.70 20.14 -0.01
N LYS A 397 0.32 21.36 0.40
CA LYS A 397 -0.05 22.46 -0.51
C LYS A 397 1.12 22.90 -1.40
N ARG A 398 2.36 22.76 -0.93
CA ARG A 398 3.58 23.04 -1.70
C ARG A 398 4.21 21.81 -2.39
N LYS A 399 3.62 20.61 -2.27
CA LYS A 399 4.14 19.34 -2.81
C LYS A 399 5.64 19.11 -2.50
N CYS A 400 6.07 19.50 -1.31
CA CYS A 400 7.49 19.56 -0.95
C CYS A 400 7.86 18.52 0.13
N LEU A 401 9.13 18.40 0.48
CA LEU A 401 9.56 17.43 1.50
C LEU A 401 9.07 17.84 2.89
N LEU A 402 8.74 16.88 3.75
CA LEU A 402 8.41 17.10 5.16
C LEU A 402 9.47 16.42 6.04
N LEU A 403 10.27 17.21 6.74
CA LEU A 403 11.24 16.69 7.71
C LEU A 403 10.60 16.58 9.09
N THR A 404 10.25 15.34 9.46
CA THR A 404 9.81 14.96 10.81
C THR A 404 10.07 13.47 11.06
N ASN A 405 10.36 13.10 12.31
CA ASN A 405 10.39 11.71 12.77
C ASN A 405 9.04 11.28 13.37
N ASP A 406 8.00 12.13 13.36
CA ASP A 406 6.68 11.68 13.74
C ASP A 406 6.14 10.63 12.73
N GLU A 407 5.42 9.63 13.24
CA GLU A 407 4.81 8.61 12.39
C GLU A 407 3.41 9.02 11.90
N MET A 408 2.87 10.14 12.39
CA MET A 408 1.55 10.68 12.08
C MET A 408 0.46 9.64 12.31
N ARG A 409 0.48 9.03 13.51
CA ARG A 409 -0.38 7.89 13.90
C ARG A 409 -1.69 8.28 14.56
N ASP A 410 -1.98 9.57 14.68
CA ASP A 410 -3.24 10.01 15.26
C ASP A 410 -4.41 9.60 14.36
N HIS A 411 -5.48 9.09 14.97
CA HIS A 411 -6.76 8.73 14.32
C HIS A 411 -7.37 9.86 13.46
N ILE A 412 -6.86 11.08 13.62
CA ILE A 412 -7.19 12.26 12.83
C ILE A 412 -6.72 12.08 11.37
N PHE A 413 -5.53 11.51 11.14
CA PHE A 413 -5.00 11.29 9.80
C PHE A 413 -5.60 10.04 9.13
N GLU A 414 -6.16 9.10 9.91
CA GLU A 414 -6.95 7.99 9.37
C GLU A 414 -8.23 8.46 8.65
N LEU A 415 -8.74 9.66 8.98
CA LEU A 415 -9.88 10.29 8.29
C LEU A 415 -9.55 10.75 6.87
N LEU A 416 -8.27 10.89 6.52
CA LEU A 416 -7.82 11.44 5.24
C LEU A 416 -7.63 10.37 4.13
N GLY A 417 -8.04 9.12 4.39
CA GLY A 417 -7.98 8.01 3.44
C GLY A 417 -6.74 7.13 3.64
N SER A 418 -6.98 5.85 3.88
CA SER A 418 -5.96 4.89 4.34
C SER A 418 -4.86 4.54 3.33
N SER A 419 -5.14 4.62 2.02
CA SER A 419 -4.14 4.35 0.96
C SER A 419 -3.35 5.60 0.57
N PHE A 420 -4.04 6.72 0.35
CA PHE A 420 -3.45 8.01 -0.05
C PHE A 420 -2.33 8.44 0.90
N PHE A 421 -2.62 8.50 2.21
CA PHE A 421 -1.69 9.12 3.17
C PHE A 421 -0.39 8.32 3.32
N ALA A 422 -0.45 6.99 3.15
CA ALA A 422 0.72 6.13 3.15
C ALA A 422 1.64 6.38 1.94
N ILE A 423 1.07 6.61 0.76
CA ILE A 423 1.82 6.97 -0.47
C ILE A 423 2.46 8.34 -0.30
N TRP A 424 1.68 9.34 0.15
CA TRP A 424 2.19 10.69 0.40
C TRP A 424 3.32 10.68 1.42
N LYS A 425 3.14 9.98 2.55
CA LYS A 425 4.16 9.88 3.60
C LYS A 425 5.46 9.25 3.08
N GLU A 426 5.39 8.16 2.31
CA GLU A 426 6.58 7.54 1.72
C GLU A 426 7.30 8.46 0.72
N ARG A 427 6.55 9.24 -0.07
CA ARG A 427 7.07 10.16 -1.09
C ARG A 427 7.65 11.45 -0.51
N HIS A 428 7.12 11.96 0.59
CA HIS A 428 7.45 13.29 1.12
C HIS A 428 8.21 13.28 2.46
N GLN A 429 8.10 12.24 3.29
CA GLN A 429 8.70 12.25 4.62
C GLN A 429 10.22 12.04 4.57
N VAL A 430 10.98 13.04 5.04
CA VAL A 430 12.40 12.92 5.37
C VAL A 430 12.52 12.60 6.86
N LYS A 431 12.99 11.39 7.18
CA LYS A 431 13.36 11.02 8.55
C LYS A 431 14.80 11.45 8.83
N TYR A 432 15.18 11.56 10.09
CA TYR A 432 16.53 12.02 10.46
C TYR A 432 17.06 11.33 11.71
N THR A 433 18.38 11.27 11.85
CA THR A 433 19.07 10.87 13.07
C THR A 433 20.33 11.71 13.24
N PHE A 434 20.93 11.72 14.42
CA PHE A 434 22.17 12.45 14.68
C PHE A 434 23.30 11.47 14.98
N VAL A 435 24.42 11.59 14.24
CA VAL A 435 25.61 10.77 14.40
C VAL A 435 26.77 11.69 14.75
N LYS A 436 27.28 11.60 15.99
CA LYS A 436 28.36 12.47 16.52
C LYS A 436 28.05 13.98 16.45
N GLY A 437 26.77 14.37 16.46
CA GLY A 437 26.32 15.76 16.36
C GLY A 437 25.86 16.20 14.97
N GLU A 438 26.24 15.46 13.92
CA GLU A 438 25.84 15.76 12.55
C GLU A 438 24.50 15.09 12.18
N PRO A 439 23.59 15.78 11.49
CA PRO A 439 22.33 15.22 11.02
C PRO A 439 22.57 14.28 9.83
N LYS A 440 22.08 13.04 9.95
CA LYS A 440 21.94 12.12 8.82
C LYS A 440 20.48 12.08 8.41
N LEU A 441 20.18 12.68 7.25
CA LEU A 441 18.86 12.63 6.64
C LEU A 441 18.64 11.29 5.93
N LEU A 442 17.48 10.70 6.15
CA LEU A 442 16.94 9.54 5.46
C LEU A 442 15.90 10.06 4.48
N MET A 443 16.34 10.29 3.24
CA MET A 443 15.49 10.79 2.16
C MET A 443 14.46 9.72 1.72
N PRO A 444 13.31 10.14 1.18
CA PRO A 444 12.42 9.26 0.42
C PRO A 444 13.15 8.42 -0.63
N PRO A 445 12.65 7.22 -0.96
CA PRO A 445 13.16 6.41 -2.08
C PRO A 445 13.21 7.19 -3.40
N THR A 446 14.17 6.86 -4.25
CA THR A 446 14.33 7.42 -5.60
C THR A 446 13.23 6.98 -6.57
N TYR A 447 12.54 5.87 -6.26
CA TYR A 447 11.42 5.33 -7.01
C TYR A 447 10.39 4.68 -6.07
N SER A 448 9.12 4.67 -6.46
CA SER A 448 8.04 4.07 -5.67
C SER A 448 7.86 2.58 -6.02
N VAL A 449 7.75 1.72 -4.99
CA VAL A 449 7.47 0.28 -5.14
C VAL A 449 5.98 0.05 -5.37
N VAL A 450 5.55 0.36 -6.60
CA VAL A 450 4.20 0.19 -7.14
C VAL A 450 4.30 -0.24 -8.60
N ILE A 451 3.20 -0.71 -9.21
CA ILE A 451 3.15 -0.94 -10.66
C ILE A 451 3.36 0.40 -11.39
N GLN A 452 4.23 0.43 -12.41
CA GLN A 452 4.48 1.61 -13.23
C GLN A 452 4.30 1.31 -14.72
N GLU A 453 3.73 2.26 -15.46
CA GLU A 453 3.53 2.31 -16.92
C GLU A 453 4.33 3.50 -17.47
N SER A 454 5.26 3.26 -18.39
CA SER A 454 6.18 4.27 -18.92
C SER A 454 5.63 5.01 -20.14
N GLU A 455 6.31 6.08 -20.57
CA GLU A 455 5.89 6.92 -21.72
C GLU A 455 5.85 6.19 -23.08
N ASN A 456 6.49 5.02 -23.18
CA ASN A 456 6.45 4.16 -24.37
C ASN A 456 5.48 2.97 -24.25
N GLY A 457 4.75 2.89 -23.13
CA GLY A 457 3.82 1.80 -22.81
C GLY A 457 4.45 0.56 -22.18
N SER A 458 5.73 0.58 -21.80
CA SER A 458 6.36 -0.52 -21.05
C SER A 458 5.89 -0.53 -19.59
N TRP A 459 5.76 -1.73 -19.03
CA TRP A 459 5.24 -1.97 -17.68
C TRP A 459 6.31 -2.53 -16.75
N HIS A 460 6.31 -2.06 -15.51
CA HIS A 460 7.12 -2.57 -14.42
C HIS A 460 6.23 -2.97 -13.25
N VAL A 461 6.22 -4.26 -12.91
CA VAL A 461 5.31 -4.83 -11.89
C VAL A 461 6.15 -5.43 -10.76
N PRO A 462 6.13 -4.88 -9.54
CA PRO A 462 6.86 -5.45 -8.40
C PRO A 462 6.17 -6.70 -7.86
N LEU A 463 6.95 -7.75 -7.57
CA LEU A 463 6.45 -8.98 -6.97
C LEU A 463 6.48 -8.90 -5.44
N SER A 464 5.48 -9.50 -4.80
CA SER A 464 5.44 -9.76 -3.37
C SER A 464 6.31 -10.98 -3.02
N GLY A 465 7.02 -10.94 -1.90
CA GLY A 465 7.82 -12.07 -1.41
C GLY A 465 8.64 -11.68 -0.19
N GLU A 466 9.16 -12.67 0.53
CA GLU A 466 10.11 -12.43 1.63
C GLU A 466 11.44 -11.93 1.06
N ILE A 467 11.83 -10.71 1.41
CA ILE A 467 13.09 -10.09 1.01
C ILE A 467 13.79 -9.48 2.22
N ALA A 468 15.13 -9.59 2.25
CA ALA A 468 15.94 -8.97 3.30
C ALA A 468 16.07 -7.44 3.12
N GLU A 469 16.05 -6.98 1.87
CA GLU A 469 16.14 -5.57 1.48
C GLU A 469 15.29 -5.30 0.22
N GLU A 470 14.68 -4.13 0.13
CA GLU A 470 13.92 -3.68 -1.06
C GLU A 470 14.76 -3.67 -2.35
N SER A 471 16.08 -3.45 -2.23
CA SER A 471 17.09 -3.57 -3.30
C SER A 471 17.09 -4.93 -4.02
N SER A 472 16.64 -5.98 -3.32
CA SER A 472 16.61 -7.36 -3.79
C SER A 472 15.27 -7.78 -4.37
N ARG A 473 14.25 -6.90 -4.34
CA ARG A 473 12.90 -7.18 -4.86
C ARG A 473 12.95 -7.53 -6.34
N ILE A 474 12.20 -8.57 -6.72
CA ILE A 474 12.01 -8.98 -8.11
C ILE A 474 10.86 -8.17 -8.72
N TRP A 475 11.05 -7.76 -9.97
CA TRP A 475 10.05 -7.06 -10.78
C TRP A 475 9.84 -7.79 -12.10
N LEU A 476 8.61 -7.83 -12.64
CA LEU A 476 8.44 -8.05 -14.08
C LEU A 476 8.81 -6.75 -14.81
N CYS A 477 9.72 -6.85 -15.76
CA CYS A 477 10.00 -5.85 -16.77
C CYS A 477 9.32 -6.33 -18.07
N ILE A 478 8.40 -5.52 -18.59
CA ILE A 478 7.51 -5.87 -19.69
C ILE A 478 7.63 -4.77 -20.73
N THR A 479 8.33 -5.04 -21.83
CA THR A 479 8.68 -4.03 -22.84
C THR A 479 8.27 -4.45 -24.23
N ARG A 480 8.09 -3.47 -25.12
CA ARG A 480 8.11 -3.69 -26.56
C ARG A 480 9.45 -3.23 -27.12
N GLN A 481 9.96 -3.93 -28.13
CA GLN A 481 10.97 -3.32 -28.98
C GLN A 481 10.30 -2.15 -29.71
N ALA A 482 10.81 -0.93 -29.49
CA ALA A 482 10.38 0.22 -30.25
C ALA A 482 10.60 -0.06 -31.74
N SER A 483 9.57 0.15 -32.56
CA SER A 483 9.62 0.00 -34.02
C SER A 483 10.40 1.16 -34.65
N CYS A 484 11.69 1.26 -34.32
CA CYS A 484 12.59 2.31 -34.80
C CYS A 484 13.15 1.96 -36.20
N GLU A 485 12.25 1.62 -37.13
CA GLU A 485 12.57 1.29 -38.53
C GLU A 485 11.76 2.13 -39.54
N SER A 486 11.36 3.35 -39.16
CA SER A 486 10.84 4.33 -40.12
C SER A 486 11.00 5.77 -39.63
N ASN A 487 12.22 6.33 -39.76
CA ASN A 487 12.43 7.78 -40.04
C ASN A 487 13.89 8.19 -40.33
N THR A 488 14.89 7.33 -40.13
CA THR A 488 16.32 7.61 -40.45
C THR A 488 16.70 7.40 -41.93
N LYS A 489 15.74 7.47 -42.87
CA LYS A 489 15.98 7.38 -44.32
C LYS A 489 15.37 8.55 -45.13
N GLN A 490 15.41 9.76 -44.57
CA GLN A 490 15.38 11.04 -45.29
C GLN A 490 16.23 12.03 -44.48
N HIS A 491 17.10 12.81 -45.15
CA HIS A 491 18.23 13.58 -44.60
C HIS A 491 19.57 12.84 -44.40
N ALA A 492 20.03 12.15 -45.44
CA ALA A 492 21.43 11.73 -45.59
C ALA A 492 21.88 11.77 -47.07
N SER A 493 21.76 12.95 -47.69
CA SER A 493 22.35 13.24 -49.01
C SER A 493 22.50 14.76 -49.15
N VAL A 494 23.65 15.23 -49.67
CA VAL A 494 24.15 16.61 -49.57
C VAL A 494 24.63 16.88 -48.13
N GLU A 495 25.92 17.02 -47.80
CA GLU A 495 27.09 17.42 -48.59
C GLU A 495 28.29 16.47 -48.44
N ALA A 496 29.17 16.39 -49.45
CA ALA A 496 30.45 15.69 -49.39
C ALA A 496 31.53 16.44 -50.20
N SER A 497 32.25 17.33 -49.48
CA SER A 497 33.50 18.08 -49.77
C SER A 497 33.86 18.80 -48.44
N GLU A 498 35.06 19.31 -48.09
CA GLU A 498 36.47 19.24 -48.54
C GLU A 498 37.30 19.91 -47.40
N VAL A 499 38.57 19.62 -47.07
CA VAL A 499 39.59 18.68 -47.59
C VAL A 499 40.62 18.36 -46.47
N SER A 500 41.68 17.61 -46.78
CA SER A 500 42.98 17.47 -46.05
C SER A 500 43.06 16.87 -44.64
N GLU A 501 43.67 15.68 -44.62
CA GLU A 501 44.68 15.14 -43.68
C GLU A 501 45.35 16.09 -42.66
N LEU A 502 45.59 15.56 -41.45
CA LEU A 502 46.92 15.61 -40.83
C LEU A 502 47.11 14.48 -39.80
N VAL A 503 48.26 13.82 -39.88
CA VAL A 503 48.68 12.68 -39.05
C VAL A 503 49.50 13.18 -37.86
N CYS A 504 49.33 12.56 -36.68
CA CYS A 504 50.47 12.21 -35.83
C CYS A 504 50.10 11.08 -34.86
N SER A 505 50.89 10.00 -34.92
CA SER A 505 50.98 8.99 -33.88
C SER A 505 51.83 9.51 -32.72
N ASP A 506 51.68 8.92 -31.53
CA ASP A 506 52.86 8.45 -30.80
C ASP A 506 52.47 7.33 -29.83
N GLN A 507 53.29 6.27 -29.83
CA GLN A 507 53.28 5.19 -28.87
C GLN A 507 54.46 5.39 -27.93
N ILE A 508 54.27 5.15 -26.62
CA ILE A 508 55.36 4.72 -25.74
C ILE A 508 54.84 3.54 -24.92
N GLU A 509 55.50 2.39 -25.11
CA GLU A 509 55.28 1.15 -24.35
C GLU A 509 56.08 1.15 -23.03
N ASP A 510 56.14 -0.02 -22.41
CA ASP A 510 56.96 -0.43 -21.26
C ASP A 510 56.46 -0.08 -19.84
N SER A 511 56.54 -1.01 -18.88
CA SER A 511 56.67 -2.48 -19.01
C SER A 511 56.21 -3.18 -17.73
N CYS A 512 55.92 -4.47 -17.87
CA CYS A 512 55.55 -5.40 -16.82
C CYS A 512 56.51 -5.43 -15.60
N HIS A 513 55.98 -5.79 -14.42
CA HIS A 513 56.40 -7.04 -13.77
C HIS A 513 55.35 -7.56 -12.80
N SER A 514 54.97 -8.83 -12.99
CA SER A 514 54.25 -9.65 -12.03
C SER A 514 55.23 -10.27 -11.03
N ASP A 515 54.80 -10.50 -9.79
CA ASP A 515 55.09 -11.79 -9.17
C ASP A 515 54.09 -12.17 -8.06
N SER A 516 53.83 -13.47 -7.96
CA SER A 516 52.84 -14.08 -7.07
C SER A 516 53.51 -14.79 -5.90
N PHE A 517 52.95 -14.72 -4.68
CA PHE A 517 53.14 -15.78 -3.69
C PHE A 517 51.92 -15.93 -2.77
N ALA A 518 51.60 -17.18 -2.41
CA ALA A 518 50.45 -17.55 -1.59
C ALA A 518 50.86 -17.89 -0.15
N SER A 519 49.95 -17.71 0.83
CA SER A 519 49.86 -18.64 1.98
C SER A 519 48.57 -18.52 2.81
N GLN A 520 47.86 -19.66 2.90
CA GLN A 520 47.24 -20.31 4.08
C GLN A 520 46.44 -19.53 5.17
N ASN A 521 45.21 -20.03 5.37
CA ASN A 521 44.54 -20.44 6.62
C ASN A 521 44.69 -19.63 7.94
N GLY A 522 43.55 -19.28 8.55
CA GLY A 522 43.50 -18.77 9.93
C GLY A 522 42.10 -18.67 10.54
N LEU A 523 41.41 -19.79 10.76
CA LEU A 523 40.17 -19.83 11.58
C LEU A 523 40.49 -19.63 13.06
N ILE A 524 40.09 -18.50 13.66
CA ILE A 524 40.08 -18.33 15.12
C ILE A 524 38.70 -17.81 15.56
N ARG A 525 37.97 -18.66 16.29
CA ARG A 525 36.88 -18.22 17.18
C ARG A 525 37.50 -17.58 18.41
N CYS A 526 36.94 -16.48 18.88
CA CYS A 526 37.02 -16.11 20.30
C CYS A 526 35.67 -15.58 20.80
N SER A 527 35.35 -15.95 22.03
CA SER A 527 33.99 -15.94 22.58
C SER A 527 33.81 -14.97 23.74
N GLY A 528 32.66 -14.30 23.77
CA GLY A 528 31.96 -13.94 25.00
C GLY A 528 32.38 -12.65 25.71
N LEU A 529 31.37 -11.84 26.06
CA LEU A 529 30.98 -11.66 27.46
C LEU A 529 29.59 -11.01 27.53
N ALA A 530 28.64 -11.67 28.18
CA ALA A 530 27.27 -11.19 28.31
C ALA A 530 27.13 -10.20 29.49
N GLY A 531 26.73 -8.96 29.20
CA GLY A 531 26.36 -7.97 30.21
C GLY A 531 24.93 -8.20 30.73
N LYS A 532 24.78 -8.42 32.04
CA LYS A 532 23.50 -8.76 32.68
C LYS A 532 22.46 -7.63 32.55
N ARG A 533 21.31 -7.91 31.92
CA ARG A 533 20.12 -7.04 31.98
C ARG A 533 19.39 -7.26 33.30
N LYS A 534 19.14 -6.18 34.05
CA LYS A 534 18.49 -6.22 35.37
C LYS A 534 16.97 -6.29 35.18
N GLU A 535 16.35 -7.36 35.67
CA GLU A 535 14.89 -7.53 35.62
C GLU A 535 14.18 -6.48 36.50
N ARG A 536 13.01 -6.02 36.05
CA ARG A 536 12.10 -5.18 36.86
C ARG A 536 10.86 -6.00 37.20
N SER A 537 10.52 -6.03 38.48
CA SER A 537 9.37 -6.76 39.03
C SER A 537 8.03 -6.22 38.52
N PRO A 538 6.99 -7.07 38.35
CA PRO A 538 5.66 -6.62 38.01
C PRO A 538 4.95 -5.95 39.19
N SER A 539 4.22 -4.87 38.92
CA SER A 539 3.43 -4.12 39.91
C SER A 539 2.12 -4.83 40.26
N HIS A 540 1.82 -4.94 41.56
CA HIS A 540 0.53 -5.45 42.05
C HIS A 540 -0.63 -4.52 41.67
N SER A 541 -1.67 -5.08 41.03
CA SER A 541 -2.99 -4.46 40.93
C SER A 541 -3.89 -4.95 42.06
N SER A 542 -4.16 -4.08 43.04
CA SER A 542 -5.11 -4.36 44.13
C SER A 542 -6.55 -4.20 43.65
N LEU A 543 -7.30 -5.31 43.60
CA LEU A 543 -8.76 -5.28 43.56
C LEU A 543 -9.30 -4.85 44.93
N GLN A 544 -10.16 -3.83 44.95
CA GLN A 544 -11.06 -3.60 46.08
C GLN A 544 -12.43 -4.20 45.77
N SER A 545 -12.98 -4.85 46.80
CA SER A 545 -14.36 -5.34 46.92
C SER A 545 -15.31 -4.23 47.35
#